data_AF-A0A3D2ING3-F1
#
_entry.id   AF-A0A3D2ING3-F1
#
_cell.length_a   1.000
_cell.length_b   1.000
_cell.length_c   1.000
_cell.angle_alpha   90.00
_cell.angle_beta   90.00
_cell.angle_gamma   90.00
#
_symmetry.space_group_name_H-M   'P 1'
#
loop_
_entity.id
_entity.type
_entity.pdbx_description
1 polymer ?
#
loop_
_entity_poly.entity_id
_entity_poly.type
_entity_poly.pdbx_seq_one_letter_code
_entity_poly.pdbx_strand_id
1 'polypeptide(L)'
;MAIKRGVSLYSYQQSQFFKKLDWKAQVREVREGLGTDGIEIINEQLIRHYPFPSDEFLYDWRSYLARYNMQAVTMDVYLDVHQFRDHVMTHREAAEHLKNDIRLAAKMGFRNVRTLVLVPIDVIEAALPTAEKYNVRIGKEIHAPWPIKPGNFIQPKKGMAAGINFRAVDEIIELRERTRSKYIGLVPDFGIFQHSPSEVAIAYVKRHA
;
A
#
# COMPACT_ATOMS: atom_id res chain seq x y z
N MET A 1 -7.92 24.55 -1.72
CA MET A 1 -7.76 23.47 -0.72
C MET A 1 -6.31 23.44 -0.28
N ALA A 2 -6.03 23.33 1.02
CA ALA A 2 -4.68 23.08 1.54
C ALA A 2 -4.40 21.57 1.60
N ILE A 3 -3.12 21.17 1.51
CA ILE A 3 -2.69 19.78 1.68
C ILE A 3 -2.95 19.35 3.13
N LYS A 4 -3.59 18.18 3.30
CA LYS A 4 -3.77 17.54 4.61
C LYS A 4 -2.63 16.57 4.89
N ARG A 5 -2.33 16.35 6.17
CA ARG A 5 -1.28 15.43 6.63
C ARG A 5 -1.92 14.21 7.29
N GLY A 6 -1.30 13.06 7.07
CA GLY A 6 -1.64 11.82 7.76
C GLY A 6 -0.37 11.01 8.01
N VAL A 7 -0.52 9.93 8.77
CA VAL A 7 0.60 9.08 9.17
C VAL A 7 0.31 7.65 8.75
N SER A 8 1.26 7.03 8.03
CA SER A 8 1.25 5.58 7.85
C SER A 8 1.66 4.92 9.15
N LEU A 9 0.83 4.02 9.68
CA LEU A 9 1.10 3.30 10.92
C LEU A 9 2.34 2.39 10.81
N TYR A 10 2.81 2.13 9.59
CA TYR A 10 4.12 1.53 9.34
C TYR A 10 5.28 2.33 9.96
N SER A 11 5.11 3.64 10.20
CA SER A 11 6.09 4.46 10.94
C SER A 11 6.34 3.93 12.36
N TYR A 12 5.39 3.18 12.93
CA TYR A 12 5.50 2.54 14.24
C TYR A 12 5.84 1.05 14.16
N GLN A 13 6.26 0.53 12.98
CA GLN A 13 6.48 -0.90 12.74
C GLN A 13 7.34 -1.58 13.80
N GLN A 14 8.42 -0.92 14.25
CA GLN A 14 9.36 -1.49 15.20
C GLN A 14 8.73 -1.55 16.60
N SER A 15 8.03 -0.49 17.01
CA SER A 15 7.28 -0.46 18.27
C SER A 15 6.15 -1.49 18.28
N GLN A 16 5.50 -1.72 17.15
CA GLN A 16 4.48 -2.77 16.99
C GLN A 16 5.09 -4.17 17.08
N PHE A 17 6.19 -4.39 16.36
CA PHE A 17 6.91 -5.66 16.35
C PHE A 17 7.38 -6.05 17.76
N PHE A 18 7.92 -5.09 18.52
CA PHE A 18 8.30 -5.30 19.92
C PHE A 18 7.14 -5.20 20.91
N LYS A 19 5.89 -5.14 20.44
CA LYS A 19 4.67 -5.07 21.26
C LYS A 19 4.64 -3.90 22.25
N LYS A 20 5.38 -2.83 21.95
CA LYS A 20 5.39 -1.59 22.74
C LYS A 20 4.15 -0.73 22.44
N LEU A 21 3.65 -0.78 21.20
CA LEU A 21 2.44 -0.09 20.78
C LEU A 21 1.57 -1.04 19.95
N ASP A 22 0.29 -1.15 20.30
CA ASP A 22 -0.73 -1.73 19.42
C ASP A 22 -1.32 -0.65 18.50
N TRP A 23 -2.18 -1.06 17.56
CA TRP A 23 -2.78 -0.11 16.60
C TRP A 23 -3.62 0.97 17.29
N LYS A 24 -4.23 0.66 18.45
CA LYS A 24 -5.02 1.63 19.24
C LYS A 24 -4.14 2.71 19.85
N ALA A 25 -3.00 2.32 20.41
CA ALA A 25 -2.01 3.24 20.94
C ALA A 25 -1.37 4.09 19.83
N GLN A 26 -1.10 3.49 18.66
CA GLN A 26 -0.61 4.23 17.49
C GLN A 26 -1.61 5.27 16.98
N VAL A 27 -2.91 4.92 16.86
CA VAL A 27 -3.96 5.86 16.46
C VAL A 27 -4.05 7.03 17.45
N ARG A 28 -3.99 6.74 18.75
CA ARG A 28 -3.97 7.78 19.78
C ARG A 28 -2.74 8.69 19.66
N GLU A 29 -1.55 8.12 19.46
CA GLU A 29 -0.32 8.89 19.27
C GLU A 29 -0.39 9.83 18.06
N VAL A 30 -0.90 9.33 16.92
CA VAL A 30 -1.09 10.13 15.70
C VAL A 30 -2.04 11.31 15.94
N ARG A 31 -3.10 11.10 16.74
CA ARG A 31 -4.09 12.13 17.03
C ARG A 31 -3.61 13.13 18.08
N GLU A 32 -3.21 12.64 19.24
CA GLU A 32 -2.92 13.45 20.43
C GLU A 32 -1.47 13.96 20.44
N GLY A 33 -0.51 13.15 19.97
CA GLY A 33 0.91 13.51 19.91
C GLY A 33 1.27 14.34 18.68
N LEU A 34 0.77 13.96 17.49
CA LEU A 34 1.12 14.62 16.22
C LEU A 34 0.06 15.60 15.71
N GLY A 35 -1.15 15.58 16.27
CA GLY A 35 -2.22 16.52 15.89
C GLY A 35 -2.80 16.31 14.49
N THR A 36 -2.66 15.10 13.91
CA THR A 36 -3.19 14.78 12.58
C THR A 36 -4.44 13.92 12.64
N ASP A 37 -5.20 13.84 11.54
CA ASP A 37 -6.49 13.16 11.46
C ASP A 37 -6.56 12.07 10.39
N GLY A 38 -5.47 11.78 9.67
CA GLY A 38 -5.44 10.79 8.61
C GLY A 38 -4.49 9.64 8.92
N ILE A 39 -4.93 8.41 8.67
CA ILE A 39 -4.08 7.22 8.81
C ILE A 39 -4.02 6.39 7.54
N GLU A 40 -2.85 5.82 7.30
CA GLU A 40 -2.62 4.70 6.39
C GLU A 40 -2.18 3.48 7.18
N ILE A 41 -2.53 2.27 6.71
CA ILE A 41 -2.10 1.00 7.32
C ILE A 41 -1.53 0.07 6.26
N ILE A 42 -0.70 -0.88 6.67
CA ILE A 42 -0.43 -2.11 5.91
C ILE A 42 -1.39 -3.18 6.42
N ASN A 43 -2.21 -3.74 5.52
CA ASN A 43 -3.28 -4.68 5.88
C ASN A 43 -2.76 -5.91 6.65
N GLU A 44 -1.76 -6.61 6.12
CA GLU A 44 -1.17 -7.83 6.71
C GLU A 44 -0.48 -7.57 8.06
N GLN A 45 0.00 -6.35 8.29
CA GLN A 45 0.64 -5.96 9.54
C GLN A 45 -0.36 -5.75 10.67
N LEU A 46 -1.54 -5.19 10.36
CA LEU A 46 -2.47 -4.66 11.35
C LEU A 46 -3.73 -5.50 11.52
N ILE A 47 -4.27 -6.04 10.44
CA ILE A 47 -5.58 -6.70 10.44
C ILE A 47 -5.43 -8.10 11.03
N ARG A 48 -6.05 -8.31 12.19
CA ARG A 48 -6.06 -9.63 12.82
C ARG A 48 -6.91 -10.60 11.99
N HIS A 49 -6.38 -11.79 11.74
CA HIS A 49 -7.02 -12.81 10.89
C HIS A 49 -7.23 -12.35 9.44
N TYR A 50 -6.38 -11.47 8.93
CA TYR A 50 -6.30 -11.16 7.50
C TYR A 50 -6.21 -12.45 6.66
N PRO A 51 -6.91 -12.55 5.50
CA PRO A 51 -7.75 -11.53 4.86
C PRO A 51 -9.22 -11.51 5.29
N PHE A 52 -9.60 -12.32 6.28
CA PHE A 52 -10.99 -12.48 6.73
C PHE A 52 -11.16 -12.08 8.21
N PRO A 53 -11.02 -10.79 8.55
CA PRO A 53 -11.22 -10.35 9.92
C PRO A 53 -12.66 -10.55 10.38
N SER A 54 -12.85 -10.69 11.70
CA SER A 54 -14.17 -10.78 12.30
C SER A 54 -14.94 -9.46 12.22
N ASP A 55 -16.27 -9.53 12.26
CA ASP A 55 -17.12 -8.33 12.36
C ASP A 55 -16.85 -7.52 13.63
N GLU A 56 -16.43 -8.19 14.71
CA GLU A 56 -15.98 -7.55 15.96
C GLU A 56 -14.76 -6.66 15.71
N PHE A 57 -13.73 -7.16 14.99
CA PHE A 57 -12.57 -6.35 14.65
C PHE A 57 -12.96 -5.14 13.78
N LEU A 58 -13.82 -5.35 12.78
CA LEU A 58 -14.29 -4.27 11.92
C LEU A 58 -15.07 -3.21 12.70
N TYR A 59 -15.89 -3.63 13.66
CA TYR A 59 -16.62 -2.72 14.56
C TYR A 59 -15.68 -1.95 15.48
N ASP A 60 -14.73 -2.65 16.12
CA ASP A 60 -13.75 -2.04 17.02
C ASP A 60 -12.88 -1.02 16.28
N TRP A 61 -12.38 -1.37 15.08
CA TRP A 61 -11.65 -0.46 14.20
C TRP A 61 -12.44 0.84 13.92
N ARG A 62 -13.65 0.72 13.37
CA ARG A 62 -14.46 1.89 13.00
C ARG A 62 -14.84 2.73 14.22
N SER A 63 -15.19 2.09 15.33
CA SER A 63 -15.58 2.77 16.56
C SER A 63 -14.40 3.53 17.17
N TYR A 64 -13.21 2.95 17.12
CA TYR A 64 -12.00 3.58 17.66
C TYR A 64 -11.56 4.78 16.81
N LEU A 65 -11.61 4.69 15.48
CA LEU A 65 -11.34 5.85 14.62
C LEU A 65 -12.35 6.97 14.85
N ALA A 66 -13.64 6.62 14.96
CA ALA A 66 -14.70 7.60 15.23
C ALA A 66 -14.48 8.33 16.56
N ARG A 67 -14.10 7.61 17.63
CA ARG A 67 -13.78 8.19 18.95
C ARG A 67 -12.70 9.29 18.87
N TYR A 68 -11.71 9.12 18.00
CA TYR A 68 -10.60 10.08 17.84
C TYR A 68 -10.80 11.04 16.67
N ASN A 69 -11.96 11.01 16.00
CA ASN A 69 -12.23 11.76 14.76
C ASN A 69 -11.14 11.55 13.69
N MET A 70 -10.72 10.30 13.54
CA MET A 70 -9.68 9.88 12.59
C MET A 70 -10.31 9.39 11.28
N GLN A 71 -9.58 9.58 10.18
CA GLN A 71 -9.95 9.15 8.85
C GLN A 71 -9.05 8.00 8.39
N ALA A 72 -9.69 6.88 8.04
CA ALA A 72 -9.06 5.82 7.29
C ALA A 72 -8.80 6.33 5.85
N VAL A 73 -7.56 6.70 5.54
CA VAL A 73 -7.21 7.33 4.25
C VAL A 73 -6.89 6.28 3.20
N THR A 74 -5.88 5.45 3.49
CA THR A 74 -5.36 4.46 2.55
C THR A 74 -5.08 3.13 3.25
N MET A 75 -5.48 2.03 2.63
CA MET A 75 -5.03 0.69 3.03
C MET A 75 -4.00 0.20 2.02
N ASP A 76 -2.76 0.03 2.45
CA ASP A 76 -1.71 -0.59 1.64
C ASP A 76 -1.91 -2.11 1.59
N VAL A 77 -1.82 -2.66 0.38
CA VAL A 77 -2.11 -4.07 0.07
C VAL A 77 -0.89 -4.70 -0.59
N TYR A 78 -0.30 -5.68 0.11
CA TYR A 78 1.00 -6.26 -0.25
C TYR A 78 0.93 -7.29 -1.38
N LEU A 79 -0.18 -8.03 -1.48
CA LEU A 79 -0.40 -9.07 -2.48
C LEU A 79 0.73 -10.11 -2.48
N ASP A 80 0.89 -10.87 -1.39
CA ASP A 80 1.86 -11.96 -1.33
C ASP A 80 1.43 -13.12 -2.27
N VAL A 81 2.01 -13.13 -3.47
CA VAL A 81 1.74 -14.13 -4.52
C VAL A 81 2.31 -15.51 -4.21
N HIS A 82 3.19 -15.64 -3.19
CA HIS A 82 3.83 -16.90 -2.80
C HIS A 82 3.19 -17.53 -1.54
N GLN A 83 2.05 -17.02 -1.08
CA GLN A 83 1.41 -17.51 0.15
C GLN A 83 0.90 -18.97 0.06
N PHE A 84 0.73 -19.51 -1.16
CA PHE A 84 0.30 -20.88 -1.38
C PHE A 84 1.48 -21.84 -1.55
N ARG A 85 1.35 -23.05 -1.00
CA ARG A 85 2.42 -24.07 -1.03
C ARG A 85 2.52 -24.81 -2.36
N ASP A 86 1.47 -24.79 -3.16
CA ASP A 86 1.28 -25.59 -4.37
C ASP A 86 1.46 -24.80 -5.67
N HIS A 87 1.31 -23.47 -5.63
CA HIS A 87 1.50 -22.61 -6.79
C HIS A 87 1.83 -21.16 -6.40
N VAL A 88 2.39 -20.42 -7.35
CA VAL A 88 2.43 -18.95 -7.31
C VAL A 88 1.11 -18.44 -7.89
N MET A 89 0.51 -17.42 -7.28
CA MET A 89 -0.75 -16.86 -7.76
C MET A 89 -0.68 -16.50 -9.25
N THR A 90 -1.70 -16.93 -10.00
CA THR A 90 -1.98 -16.41 -11.33
C THR A 90 -2.46 -14.96 -11.25
N HIS A 91 -2.38 -14.21 -12.36
CA HIS A 91 -2.93 -12.86 -12.40
C HIS A 91 -4.44 -12.82 -12.10
N ARG A 92 -5.17 -13.90 -12.44
CA ARG A 92 -6.59 -14.03 -12.09
C ARG A 92 -6.80 -14.13 -10.58
N GLU A 93 -6.02 -14.97 -9.89
CA GLU A 93 -6.08 -15.11 -8.43
C GLU A 93 -5.65 -13.81 -7.74
N ALA A 94 -4.56 -13.19 -8.21
CA ALA A 94 -4.11 -11.89 -7.74
C ALA A 94 -5.20 -10.81 -7.89
N ALA A 95 -5.95 -10.81 -9.00
CA ALA A 95 -7.05 -9.89 -9.21
C ALA A 95 -8.22 -10.15 -8.26
N GLU A 96 -8.59 -11.41 -8.00
CA GLU A 96 -9.60 -11.73 -6.99
C GLU A 96 -9.17 -11.35 -5.58
N HIS A 97 -7.88 -11.51 -5.26
CA HIS A 97 -7.31 -11.07 -3.99
C HIS A 97 -7.40 -9.54 -3.83
N LEU A 98 -6.98 -8.78 -4.85
CA LEU A 98 -7.11 -7.31 -4.84
C LEU A 98 -8.57 -6.85 -4.73
N LYS A 99 -9.51 -7.55 -5.39
CA LYS A 99 -10.96 -7.28 -5.23
C LYS A 99 -11.42 -7.52 -3.80
N ASN A 100 -10.92 -8.56 -3.12
CA ASN A 100 -11.22 -8.80 -1.70
C ASN A 100 -10.64 -7.70 -0.81
N ASP A 101 -9.41 -7.26 -1.06
CA ASP A 101 -8.82 -6.14 -0.33
C ASP A 101 -9.61 -4.84 -0.53
N ILE A 102 -10.09 -4.55 -1.74
CA ILE A 102 -10.96 -3.39 -2.01
C ILE A 102 -12.26 -3.46 -1.20
N ARG A 103 -12.89 -4.64 -1.14
CA ARG A 103 -14.11 -4.85 -0.34
C ARG A 103 -13.83 -4.66 1.15
N LEU A 104 -12.70 -5.17 1.63
CA LEU A 104 -12.27 -5.03 3.02
C LEU A 104 -11.96 -3.57 3.36
N ALA A 105 -11.24 -2.86 2.50
CA ALA A 105 -10.95 -1.43 2.62
C ALA A 105 -12.24 -0.62 2.80
N ALA A 106 -13.23 -0.88 1.94
CA ALA A 106 -14.55 -0.23 2.03
C ALA A 106 -15.26 -0.54 3.36
N LYS A 107 -15.25 -1.80 3.82
CA LYS A 107 -15.83 -2.20 5.12
C LYS A 107 -15.14 -1.53 6.31
N MET A 108 -13.85 -1.25 6.21
CA MET A 108 -13.05 -0.57 7.23
C MET A 108 -13.12 0.97 7.14
N GLY A 109 -13.77 1.51 6.11
CA GLY A 109 -13.96 2.95 5.91
C GLY A 109 -12.84 3.64 5.12
N PHE A 110 -11.93 2.90 4.51
CA PHE A 110 -10.92 3.45 3.61
C PHE A 110 -11.52 3.87 2.28
N ARG A 111 -10.95 4.93 1.68
CA ARG A 111 -11.34 5.43 0.35
C ARG A 111 -10.32 5.15 -0.73
N ASN A 112 -9.16 4.62 -0.34
CA ASN A 112 -8.08 4.26 -1.26
C ASN A 112 -7.46 2.95 -0.81
N VAL A 113 -7.04 2.15 -1.78
CA VAL A 113 -6.05 1.09 -1.61
C VAL A 113 -4.78 1.49 -2.35
N ARG A 114 -3.63 1.23 -1.75
CA ARG A 114 -2.34 1.40 -2.40
C ARG A 114 -1.77 0.03 -2.73
N THR A 115 -1.44 -0.22 -3.99
CA THR A 115 -0.79 -1.45 -4.41
C THR A 115 0.71 -1.24 -4.52
N LEU A 116 1.49 -2.31 -4.30
CA LEU A 116 2.91 -2.31 -4.64
C LEU A 116 3.13 -2.02 -6.14
N VAL A 117 4.28 -1.46 -6.47
CA VAL A 117 4.69 -1.16 -7.86
C VAL A 117 4.76 -2.41 -8.74
N LEU A 118 4.98 -3.57 -8.13
CA LEU A 118 5.09 -4.87 -8.79
C LEU A 118 3.74 -5.44 -9.25
N VAL A 119 2.61 -4.92 -8.75
CA VAL A 119 1.29 -5.44 -9.13
C VAL A 119 1.09 -5.22 -10.65
N PRO A 120 0.89 -6.30 -11.43
CA PRO A 120 0.70 -6.21 -12.87
C PRO A 120 -0.49 -5.32 -13.26
N ILE A 121 -0.40 -4.66 -14.42
CA ILE A 121 -1.43 -3.70 -14.84
C ILE A 121 -2.79 -4.36 -15.13
N ASP A 122 -2.78 -5.59 -15.64
CA ASP A 122 -3.97 -6.38 -15.94
C ASP A 122 -4.69 -6.86 -14.66
N VAL A 123 -3.94 -7.10 -13.57
CA VAL A 123 -4.51 -7.35 -12.24
C VAL A 123 -5.28 -6.12 -11.74
N ILE A 124 -4.70 -4.92 -11.89
CA ILE A 124 -5.36 -3.65 -11.52
C ILE A 124 -6.59 -3.40 -12.39
N GLU A 125 -6.47 -3.60 -13.70
CA GLU A 125 -7.59 -3.45 -14.63
C GLU A 125 -8.74 -4.40 -14.30
N ALA A 126 -8.46 -5.67 -14.01
CA ALA A 126 -9.47 -6.64 -13.63
C ALA A 126 -10.19 -6.29 -12.31
N ALA A 127 -9.51 -5.58 -11.39
CA ALA A 127 -10.08 -5.12 -10.13
C ALA A 127 -10.85 -3.79 -10.24
N LEU A 128 -10.67 -3.03 -11.32
CA LEU A 128 -11.25 -1.70 -11.52
C LEU A 128 -12.78 -1.65 -11.32
N PRO A 129 -13.61 -2.57 -11.88
CA PRO A 129 -15.05 -2.53 -11.65
C PRO A 129 -15.42 -2.66 -10.16
N THR A 130 -14.60 -3.36 -9.37
CA THR A 130 -14.82 -3.49 -7.92
C THR A 130 -14.43 -2.20 -7.19
N ALA A 131 -13.33 -1.58 -7.57
CA ALA A 131 -12.93 -0.25 -7.07
C ALA A 131 -14.06 0.79 -7.25
N GLU A 132 -14.65 0.84 -8.46
CA GLU A 132 -15.76 1.73 -8.77
C GLU A 132 -17.02 1.42 -7.96
N LYS A 133 -17.41 0.14 -7.88
CA LYS A 133 -18.58 -0.32 -7.13
C LYS A 133 -18.52 0.04 -5.64
N TYR A 134 -17.34 -0.09 -5.04
CA TYR A 134 -17.14 0.17 -3.60
C TYR A 134 -16.65 1.58 -3.29
N ASN A 135 -16.51 2.44 -4.31
CA ASN A 135 -16.01 3.81 -4.18
C ASN A 135 -14.62 3.88 -3.49
N VAL A 136 -13.72 2.98 -3.88
CA VAL A 136 -12.34 2.91 -3.37
C VAL A 136 -11.38 3.07 -4.54
N ARG A 137 -10.46 4.02 -4.46
CA ARG A 137 -9.48 4.26 -5.54
C ARG A 137 -8.28 3.33 -5.39
N ILE A 138 -7.75 2.83 -6.50
CA ILE A 138 -6.49 2.09 -6.56
C ILE A 138 -5.37 3.06 -6.90
N GLY A 139 -4.39 3.18 -6.01
CA GLY A 139 -3.17 3.93 -6.22
C GLY A 139 -1.99 2.98 -6.39
N LYS A 140 -1.34 2.98 -7.56
CA LYS A 140 -0.09 2.23 -7.74
C LYS A 140 1.06 3.03 -7.15
N GLU A 141 1.71 2.47 -6.13
CA GLU A 141 2.88 3.12 -5.55
C GLU A 141 4.04 3.15 -6.55
N ILE A 142 4.75 4.28 -6.60
CA ILE A 142 6.04 4.38 -7.25
C ILE A 142 7.04 4.76 -6.16
N HIS A 143 7.93 3.83 -5.84
CA HIS A 143 8.99 3.98 -4.83
C HIS A 143 10.33 3.52 -5.41
N ALA A 144 11.45 3.96 -4.82
CA ALA A 144 12.77 3.51 -5.25
C ALA A 144 12.90 1.98 -5.09
N PRO A 145 13.44 1.23 -6.07
CA PRO A 145 14.25 1.68 -7.21
C PRO A 145 13.49 1.96 -8.53
N TRP A 146 12.16 2.02 -8.54
CA TRP A 146 11.41 2.27 -9.78
C TRP A 146 11.46 3.76 -10.18
N PRO A 147 11.88 4.08 -11.41
CA PRO A 147 11.94 5.46 -11.85
C PRO A 147 10.57 5.98 -12.28
N ILE A 148 10.38 7.29 -12.17
CA ILE A 148 9.16 7.97 -12.67
C ILE A 148 9.07 7.91 -14.20
N LYS A 149 10.21 7.97 -14.88
CA LYS A 149 10.30 7.89 -16.35
C LYS A 149 11.25 6.77 -16.75
N PRO A 150 10.97 6.05 -17.85
CA PRO A 150 11.95 5.18 -18.46
C PRO A 150 13.15 6.02 -18.92
N GLY A 151 14.28 5.88 -18.24
CA GLY A 151 15.58 6.43 -18.66
C GLY A 151 16.34 5.44 -19.54
N ASN A 152 17.64 5.70 -19.75
CA ASN A 152 18.54 4.78 -20.47
C ASN A 152 19.03 3.63 -19.57
N PHE A 153 18.13 3.06 -18.76
CA PHE A 153 18.45 1.97 -17.85
C PHE A 153 18.48 0.64 -18.59
N ILE A 154 19.50 -0.17 -18.29
CA ILE A 154 19.58 -1.55 -18.81
C ILE A 154 18.81 -2.44 -17.84
N GLN A 155 17.82 -3.19 -18.36
CA GLN A 155 17.06 -4.16 -17.56
C GLN A 155 18.01 -5.16 -16.89
N PRO A 156 18.06 -5.20 -15.55
CA PRO A 156 18.82 -6.23 -14.85
C PRO A 156 18.27 -7.60 -15.20
N LYS A 157 19.16 -8.58 -15.44
CA LYS A 157 18.75 -9.96 -15.80
C LYS A 157 18.70 -10.91 -14.59
N LYS A 158 19.14 -10.47 -13.42
CA LYS A 158 19.31 -11.32 -12.22
C LYS A 158 18.93 -10.57 -10.95
N GLY A 159 18.52 -11.33 -9.93
CA GLY A 159 18.14 -10.83 -8.61
C GLY A 159 16.81 -10.09 -8.60
N MET A 160 16.47 -9.50 -7.45
CA MET A 160 15.20 -8.77 -7.29
C MET A 160 15.04 -7.59 -8.26
N ALA A 161 16.17 -6.99 -8.69
CA ALA A 161 16.17 -5.91 -9.67
C ALA A 161 15.69 -6.34 -11.07
N ALA A 162 15.66 -7.65 -11.37
CA ALA A 162 15.11 -8.15 -12.63
C ALA A 162 13.58 -7.94 -12.73
N GLY A 163 12.89 -7.81 -11.59
CA GLY A 163 11.46 -7.51 -11.53
C GLY A 163 11.12 -6.03 -11.73
N ILE A 164 12.10 -5.16 -11.95
CA ILE A 164 11.84 -3.73 -12.18
C ILE A 164 11.09 -3.58 -13.50
N ASN A 165 9.97 -2.87 -13.45
CA ASN A 165 9.19 -2.48 -14.61
C ASN A 165 9.37 -0.97 -14.84
N PHE A 166 10.22 -0.60 -15.79
CA PHE A 166 10.48 0.80 -16.13
C PHE A 166 9.29 1.54 -16.74
N ARG A 167 8.24 0.82 -17.16
CA ARG A 167 7.01 1.36 -17.72
C ARG A 167 5.85 1.44 -16.72
N ALA A 168 6.09 1.14 -15.44
CA ALA A 168 5.02 1.06 -14.43
C ALA A 168 4.16 2.34 -14.33
N VAL A 169 4.77 3.52 -14.54
CA VAL A 169 4.06 4.81 -14.58
C VAL A 169 3.23 4.95 -15.86
N ASP A 170 3.84 4.67 -17.02
CA ASP A 170 3.19 4.78 -18.33
C ASP A 170 1.98 3.86 -18.42
N GLU A 171 2.12 2.60 -17.97
CA GLU A 171 1.03 1.61 -17.97
C GLU A 171 -0.21 2.08 -17.18
N ILE A 172 -0.01 2.73 -16.03
CA ILE A 172 -1.11 3.27 -15.23
C ILE A 172 -1.77 4.48 -15.91
N ILE A 173 -0.97 5.34 -16.53
CA ILE A 173 -1.48 6.50 -17.28
C ILE A 173 -2.29 6.01 -18.49
N GLU A 174 -1.76 5.09 -19.28
CA GLU A 174 -2.41 4.46 -20.43
C GLU A 174 -3.72 3.77 -20.02
N LEU A 175 -3.73 3.02 -18.92
CA LEU A 175 -4.94 2.38 -18.38
C LEU A 175 -5.99 3.43 -18.00
N ARG A 176 -5.59 4.51 -17.32
CA ARG A 176 -6.51 5.61 -16.97
C ARG A 176 -7.06 6.31 -18.21
N GLU A 177 -6.25 6.54 -19.23
CA GLU A 177 -6.69 7.18 -20.47
C GLU A 177 -7.69 6.32 -21.25
N ARG A 178 -7.41 5.01 -21.33
CA ARG A 178 -8.27 4.04 -22.02
C ARG A 178 -9.59 3.82 -21.31
N THR A 179 -9.59 3.69 -19.98
CA THR A 179 -10.80 3.44 -19.18
C THR A 179 -11.55 4.70 -18.80
N ARG A 180 -10.89 5.88 -18.86
CA ARG A 180 -11.39 7.16 -18.35
C ARG A 180 -11.79 7.13 -16.87
N SER A 181 -11.32 6.13 -16.12
CA SER A 181 -11.73 5.95 -14.72
C SER A 181 -11.09 6.99 -13.80
N LYS A 182 -11.86 7.40 -12.79
CA LYS A 182 -11.40 8.27 -11.69
C LYS A 182 -10.91 7.48 -10.48
N TYR A 183 -10.90 6.15 -10.59
CA TYR A 183 -10.57 5.22 -9.50
C TYR A 183 -9.19 4.56 -9.66
N ILE A 184 -8.36 5.05 -10.58
CA ILE A 184 -6.97 4.61 -10.74
C ILE A 184 -6.05 5.83 -10.75
N GLY A 185 -4.92 5.71 -10.07
CA GLY A 185 -3.88 6.74 -10.07
C GLY A 185 -2.53 6.23 -9.56
N LEU A 186 -1.65 7.19 -9.30
CA LEU A 186 -0.30 6.96 -8.80
C LEU A 186 -0.18 7.45 -7.36
N VAL A 187 0.66 6.79 -6.57
CA VAL A 187 1.09 7.23 -5.23
C VAL A 187 2.61 7.37 -5.25
N PRO A 188 3.15 8.56 -5.52
CA PRO A 188 4.60 8.76 -5.53
C PRO A 188 5.13 8.81 -4.09
N ASP A 189 5.97 7.85 -3.74
CA ASP A 189 6.76 7.89 -2.51
C ASP A 189 7.99 8.79 -2.71
N PHE A 190 8.34 9.61 -1.73
CA PHE A 190 9.45 10.56 -1.87
C PHE A 190 10.83 9.87 -1.93
N GLY A 191 10.92 8.60 -1.55
CA GLY A 191 12.11 7.77 -1.74
C GLY A 191 12.60 7.71 -3.19
N ILE A 192 11.71 7.92 -4.18
CA ILE A 192 12.11 8.00 -5.60
C ILE A 192 13.08 9.14 -5.92
N PHE A 193 13.17 10.16 -5.05
CA PHE A 193 14.08 11.29 -5.20
C PHE A 193 15.37 11.14 -4.37
N GLN A 194 15.62 9.97 -3.76
CA GLN A 194 16.85 9.73 -3.03
C GLN A 194 18.07 9.77 -3.98
N HIS A 195 19.08 10.56 -3.61
CA HIS A 195 20.34 10.69 -4.36
C HIS A 195 21.47 9.79 -3.83
N SER A 196 21.28 9.21 -2.65
CA SER A 196 22.25 8.34 -1.98
C SER A 196 21.54 7.32 -1.08
N PRO A 197 22.17 6.18 -0.76
CA PRO A 197 21.65 5.24 0.22
C PRO A 197 21.53 5.88 1.61
N SER A 198 20.57 5.42 2.42
CA SER A 198 20.45 5.87 3.80
C SER A 198 21.67 5.49 4.64
N GLU A 199 21.97 6.26 5.69
CA GLU A 199 23.07 5.94 6.62
C GLU A 199 22.92 4.55 7.23
N VAL A 200 21.68 4.12 7.50
CA VAL A 200 21.36 2.78 8.00
C VAL A 200 21.78 1.71 7.00
N ALA A 201 21.47 1.90 5.72
CA ALA A 201 21.88 0.97 4.66
C ALA A 201 23.41 0.93 4.52
N ILE A 202 24.07 2.09 4.54
CA ILE A 202 25.55 2.18 4.49
C ILE A 202 26.16 1.45 5.68
N ALA A 203 25.66 1.69 6.89
CA ALA A 203 26.15 1.06 8.11
C ALA A 203 25.91 -0.46 8.11
N TYR A 204 24.77 -0.92 7.58
CA TYR A 204 24.50 -2.34 7.41
C TYR A 204 25.51 -3.00 6.48
N VAL A 205 25.74 -2.42 5.29
CA VAL A 205 26.72 -2.95 4.33
C VAL A 205 28.12 -2.97 4.94
N LYS A 206 28.56 -1.88 5.60
CA LYS A 206 29.87 -1.83 6.27
C LYS A 206 30.07 -2.90 7.35
N ARG A 207 28.99 -3.33 8.04
CA ARG A 207 29.07 -4.38 9.07
C ARG A 207 29.15 -5.80 8.50
N HIS A 208 28.75 -6.00 7.25
CA HIS A 208 28.66 -7.33 6.61
C HIS A 208 29.49 -7.42 5.32
N ALA A 209 30.39 -6.46 5.11
CA ALA A 209 31.36 -6.43 4.01
C ALA A 209 32.66 -7.13 4.41
#